data_AF-T1I9M5-F1
#
_entry.id   AF-T1I9M5-F1
#
_cell.length_a   1.000
_cell.length_b   1.000
_cell.length_c   1.000
_cell.angle_alpha   90.00
_cell.angle_beta   90.00
_cell.angle_gamma   90.00
#
_symmetry.space_group_name_H-M   'P 1'
#
loop_
_entity.id
_entity.type
_entity.pdbx_description
1 polymer ?
#
loop_
_entity_poly.entity_id
_entity_poly.type
_entity_poly.pdbx_seq_one_letter_code
_entity_poly.pdbx_strand_id
1 'polypeptide(L)'
;MAKCDCVSLSTDDWSTFKELNKSWICINCNKELRTTRTDFTTASPSIAKPVTSNKEITSLNDVLHAIQMNTTALNAFIENQKAQNADIIKSLDECHACIKENTSSVTSLQTKVDSLLAQVDYLTNEKKILESKVSELHFTVELLKQAYRSKTVEIHNIPTTQGENVVELLNKIGTALDVDVSEVDVVCRTRPTATTFDPPRLPPIIVTFLRQSTKGQSHS
;
A
#
# COMPACT_ATOMS: atom_id res chain seq x y z
N MET A 1 34.60 24.92 -72.36
CA MET A 1 34.17 25.36 -71.01
C MET A 1 34.51 26.84 -70.87
N ALA A 2 33.56 27.73 -71.14
CA ALA A 2 33.75 29.16 -70.91
C ALA A 2 33.58 29.42 -69.40
N LYS A 3 34.66 29.85 -68.75
CA LYS A 3 34.64 30.24 -67.34
C LYS A 3 34.22 31.71 -67.31
N CYS A 4 33.00 31.98 -66.84
CA CYS A 4 32.49 33.35 -66.74
C CYS A 4 33.02 33.97 -65.43
N ASP A 5 34.09 34.75 -65.51
CA ASP A 5 34.62 35.50 -64.36
C ASP A 5 33.69 36.68 -64.05
N CYS A 6 32.71 36.46 -63.16
CA CYS A 6 31.72 37.46 -62.77
C CYS A 6 32.12 38.13 -61.46
N VAL A 7 32.61 39.37 -61.50
CA VAL A 7 32.93 40.14 -60.29
C VAL A 7 32.51 41.60 -60.47
N SER A 8 31.27 41.90 -60.07
CA SER A 8 30.80 43.26 -59.75
C SER A 8 29.36 43.23 -59.24
N LEU A 9 29.14 42.55 -58.12
CA LEU A 9 27.94 42.73 -57.29
C LEU A 9 28.37 43.53 -56.05
N SER A 10 27.80 44.70 -55.83
CA SER A 10 28.08 45.46 -54.61
C SER A 10 27.26 44.92 -53.43
N THR A 11 27.71 45.19 -52.20
CA THR A 11 27.04 44.69 -50.97
C THR A 11 25.62 45.23 -50.83
N ASP A 12 25.35 46.44 -51.32
CA ASP A 12 24.02 47.06 -51.28
C ASP A 12 23.05 46.42 -52.29
N ASP A 13 23.56 45.98 -53.44
CA ASP A 13 22.76 45.25 -54.44
C ASP A 13 22.28 43.91 -53.88
N TRP A 14 23.13 43.19 -53.15
CA TRP A 14 22.80 41.88 -52.55
C TRP A 14 21.63 41.96 -51.56
N SER A 15 21.63 42.99 -50.70
CA SER A 15 20.55 43.23 -49.74
C SER A 15 19.21 43.45 -50.44
N THR A 16 19.22 44.21 -51.53
CA THR A 16 18.04 44.51 -52.34
C THR A 16 17.48 43.26 -53.04
N PHE A 17 18.33 42.39 -53.59
CA PHE A 17 17.88 41.13 -54.23
C PHE A 17 17.33 40.12 -53.22
N LYS A 18 17.90 40.08 -52.01
CA LYS A 18 17.45 39.19 -50.93
C LYS A 18 16.06 39.58 -50.42
N GLU A 19 15.79 40.87 -50.24
CA GLU A 19 14.48 41.35 -49.79
C GLU A 19 13.38 41.14 -50.84
N LEU A 20 13.72 41.24 -52.13
CA LEU A 20 12.77 41.06 -53.24
C LEU A 20 12.60 39.60 -53.69
N ASN A 21 13.33 38.64 -53.08
CA ASN A 21 13.40 37.23 -53.49
C ASN A 21 13.64 37.04 -55.00
N LYS A 22 14.55 37.84 -55.57
CA LYS A 22 14.91 37.79 -56.99
C LYS A 22 16.31 37.20 -57.17
N SER A 23 16.47 36.34 -58.18
CA SER A 23 17.78 35.83 -58.57
C SER A 23 18.56 36.87 -59.36
N TRP A 24 19.84 37.08 -59.01
CA TRP A 24 20.75 37.93 -59.76
C TRP A 24 21.50 37.12 -60.82
N ILE A 25 21.64 37.70 -62.03
CA ILE A 25 22.41 37.13 -63.12
C ILE A 25 23.30 38.24 -63.68
N CYS A 26 24.60 37.96 -63.78
CA CYS A 26 25.57 38.89 -64.36
C CYS A 26 25.19 39.29 -65.79
N ILE A 27 25.44 40.54 -66.18
CA ILE A 27 25.15 41.08 -67.51
C ILE A 27 25.82 40.26 -68.62
N ASN A 28 27.04 39.78 -68.42
CA ASN A 28 27.74 38.94 -69.40
C ASN A 28 27.08 37.55 -69.54
N CYS A 29 26.74 36.90 -68.42
CA CYS A 29 26.01 35.63 -68.46
C CYS A 29 24.60 35.77 -69.04
N ASN A 30 23.93 36.90 -68.82
CA ASN A 30 22.61 37.17 -69.38
C ASN A 30 22.67 37.41 -70.90
N LYS A 31 23.75 38.02 -71.41
CA LYS A 31 23.97 38.15 -72.85
C LYS A 31 24.18 36.79 -73.52
N GLU A 32 25.03 35.93 -72.94
CA GLU A 32 25.29 34.57 -73.45
C GLU A 32 24.03 33.68 -73.42
N LEU A 33 23.17 33.84 -72.41
CA LEU A 33 21.86 33.20 -72.32
C LEU A 33 20.84 33.74 -73.36
N ARG A 34 20.99 35.01 -73.78
CA ARG A 34 20.14 35.60 -74.82
C ARG A 34 20.56 35.18 -76.22
N THR A 35 21.86 35.13 -76.52
CA THR A 35 22.34 34.63 -77.83
C THR A 35 21.92 33.17 -78.06
N THR A 36 22.02 32.31 -77.04
CA THR A 36 21.55 30.92 -77.12
C THR A 36 20.03 30.78 -77.30
N ARG A 37 19.24 31.81 -76.98
CA ARG A 37 17.77 31.83 -77.20
C ARG A 37 17.34 32.49 -78.50
N THR A 38 18.22 33.23 -79.20
CA THR A 38 17.91 33.90 -80.47
C THR A 38 18.48 33.22 -81.71
N ASP A 39 19.31 32.19 -81.57
CA ASP A 39 19.96 31.47 -82.69
C ASP A 39 19.11 30.36 -83.34
N PHE A 40 17.78 30.50 -83.34
CA PHE A 40 16.90 29.71 -84.21
C PHE A 40 15.86 30.61 -84.89
N THR A 41 16.32 31.60 -85.65
CA THR A 41 15.49 32.19 -86.71
C THR A 41 16.28 32.20 -88.01
N THR A 42 16.29 31.06 -88.70
CA THR A 42 16.55 31.00 -90.14
C THR A 42 15.25 30.65 -90.85
N ALA A 43 14.90 31.48 -91.83
CA ALA A 43 13.72 31.36 -92.65
C ALA A 43 13.84 30.22 -93.68
N SER A 44 12.67 29.63 -94.01
CA SER A 44 12.30 28.76 -95.15
C SER A 44 12.55 27.25 -95.07
N PRO A 45 11.71 26.39 -95.71
CA PRO A 45 10.32 26.55 -96.17
C PRO A 45 9.36 25.50 -95.56
N SER A 46 8.06 25.75 -95.73
CA SER A 46 6.94 24.93 -95.28
C SER A 46 7.00 23.46 -95.71
N ILE A 47 7.06 22.53 -94.75
CA ILE A 47 6.50 21.19 -94.86
C ILE A 47 5.72 20.90 -93.57
N ALA A 48 4.39 20.93 -93.68
CA ALA A 48 3.49 20.53 -92.63
C ALA A 48 3.59 19.01 -92.39
N LYS A 49 4.00 18.61 -91.17
CA LYS A 49 3.64 17.31 -90.56
C LYS A 49 3.53 17.48 -89.04
N PRO A 50 2.32 17.52 -88.45
CA PRO A 50 2.13 17.35 -87.01
C PRO A 50 1.84 15.88 -86.75
N VAL A 51 2.84 15.08 -86.38
CA VAL A 51 2.60 13.73 -85.82
C VAL A 51 3.61 13.48 -84.71
N THR A 52 3.41 14.12 -83.56
CA THR A 52 3.73 13.48 -82.29
C THR A 52 2.59 12.52 -82.02
N SER A 53 2.88 11.22 -81.93
CA SER A 53 1.87 10.17 -81.89
C SER A 53 0.98 10.35 -80.66
N ASN A 54 -0.31 10.67 -80.84
CA ASN A 54 -1.27 10.89 -79.74
C ASN A 54 -1.26 9.77 -78.69
N LYS A 55 -0.86 8.55 -79.07
CA LYS A 55 -0.72 7.38 -78.17
C LYS A 55 0.30 7.55 -77.05
N GLU A 56 1.45 8.16 -77.32
CA GLU A 56 2.53 8.34 -76.31
C GLU A 56 2.14 9.41 -75.29
N ILE A 57 1.47 10.48 -75.73
CA ILE A 57 0.94 11.53 -74.87
C ILE A 57 -0.19 10.99 -73.98
N THR A 58 -1.08 10.13 -74.50
CA THR A 58 -2.07 9.42 -73.65
C THR A 58 -1.40 8.51 -72.63
N SER A 59 -0.38 7.74 -73.01
CA SER A 59 0.31 6.82 -72.09
C SER A 59 1.07 7.54 -70.96
N LEU A 60 1.68 8.70 -71.24
CA LEU A 60 2.30 9.55 -70.22
C LEU A 60 1.27 10.15 -69.25
N ASN A 61 0.11 10.58 -69.77
CA ASN A 61 -0.99 11.07 -68.94
C ASN A 61 -1.56 9.96 -68.03
N ASP A 62 -1.66 8.72 -68.51
CA ASP A 62 -2.11 7.58 -67.71
C ASP A 62 -1.12 7.29 -66.56
N VAL A 63 0.19 7.35 -66.83
CA VAL A 63 1.24 7.19 -65.81
C VAL A 63 1.18 8.33 -64.79
N LEU A 64 0.99 9.58 -65.24
CA LEU A 64 0.85 10.73 -64.35
C LEU A 64 -0.38 10.59 -63.44
N HIS A 65 -1.52 10.16 -63.98
CA HIS A 65 -2.72 9.87 -63.21
C HIS A 65 -2.49 8.76 -62.18
N ALA A 66 -1.82 7.68 -62.56
CA ALA A 66 -1.48 6.60 -61.63
C ALA A 66 -0.55 7.07 -60.49
N ILE A 67 0.46 7.90 -60.81
CA ILE A 67 1.34 8.53 -59.82
C ILE A 67 0.51 9.40 -58.88
N GLN A 68 -0.37 10.23 -59.41
CA GLN A 68 -1.19 11.13 -58.60
C GLN A 68 -2.14 10.37 -57.66
N MET A 69 -2.77 9.30 -58.15
CA MET A 69 -3.59 8.42 -57.32
C MET A 69 -2.77 7.75 -56.20
N ASN A 70 -1.60 7.21 -56.53
CA ASN A 70 -0.71 6.61 -55.53
C ASN A 70 -0.23 7.64 -54.50
N THR A 71 0.12 8.86 -54.92
CA THR A 71 0.49 9.95 -54.00
C THR A 71 -0.66 10.30 -53.06
N THR A 72 -1.89 10.40 -53.57
CA THR A 72 -3.06 10.66 -52.70
C THR A 72 -3.33 9.52 -51.72
N ALA A 73 -3.18 8.26 -52.15
CA ALA A 73 -3.35 7.10 -51.29
C ALA A 73 -2.27 7.01 -50.20
N LEU A 74 -1.01 7.29 -50.56
CA LEU A 74 0.10 7.34 -49.60
C LEU A 74 -0.10 8.47 -48.58
N ASN A 75 -0.53 9.65 -49.01
CA ASN A 75 -0.83 10.74 -48.08
C ASN A 75 -1.96 10.38 -47.12
N ALA A 76 -3.03 9.76 -47.60
CA ALA A 76 -4.12 9.28 -46.74
C ALA A 76 -3.63 8.22 -45.74
N PHE A 77 -2.77 7.29 -46.17
CA PHE A 77 -2.16 6.30 -45.30
C PHE A 77 -1.27 6.93 -44.23
N ILE A 78 -0.45 7.92 -44.59
CA ILE A 78 0.41 8.67 -43.66
C ILE A 78 -0.44 9.37 -42.59
N GLU A 79 -1.52 10.05 -42.98
CA GLU A 79 -2.39 10.72 -42.02
C GLU A 79 -3.11 9.72 -41.10
N ASN A 80 -3.54 8.57 -41.63
CA ASN A 80 -4.10 7.49 -40.80
C ASN A 80 -3.07 6.93 -39.81
N GLN A 81 -1.82 6.71 -40.23
CA GLN A 81 -0.76 6.27 -39.33
C GLN A 81 -0.43 7.30 -38.25
N LYS A 82 -0.42 8.60 -38.59
CA LYS A 82 -0.24 9.67 -37.60
C LYS A 82 -1.35 9.65 -36.54
N ALA A 83 -2.60 9.48 -36.95
CA ALA A 83 -3.73 9.37 -36.04
C ALA A 83 -3.58 8.16 -35.10
N GLN A 84 -3.27 6.98 -35.65
CA GLN A 84 -3.04 5.77 -34.85
C GLN A 84 -1.87 5.93 -33.86
N ASN A 85 -0.77 6.55 -34.28
CA ASN A 85 0.36 6.81 -33.40
C ASN A 85 -0.01 7.79 -32.27
N ALA A 86 -0.81 8.82 -32.55
CA ALA A 86 -1.30 9.73 -31.53
C ALA A 86 -2.19 9.02 -30.50
N ASP A 87 -3.07 8.12 -30.95
CA ASP A 87 -3.92 7.32 -30.07
C ASP A 87 -3.09 6.36 -29.18
N ILE A 88 -2.05 5.74 -29.74
CA ILE A 88 -1.13 4.87 -28.99
C ILE A 88 -0.39 5.67 -27.92
N ILE A 89 0.13 6.85 -28.27
CA ILE A 89 0.83 7.73 -27.30
C ILE A 89 -0.12 8.09 -26.15
N LYS A 90 -1.36 8.48 -26.47
CA LYS A 90 -2.37 8.79 -25.46
C LYS A 90 -2.66 7.60 -24.55
N SER A 91 -2.87 6.41 -25.11
CA SER A 91 -3.09 5.19 -24.33
C SER A 91 -1.90 4.84 -23.43
N LEU A 92 -0.68 5.08 -23.91
CA LEU A 92 0.54 4.87 -23.13
C LEU A 92 0.62 5.85 -21.95
N ASP A 93 0.29 7.13 -22.16
CA ASP A 93 0.26 8.14 -21.09
C ASP A 93 -0.77 7.80 -20.01
N GLU A 94 -1.97 7.34 -20.42
CA GLU A 94 -3.00 6.86 -19.50
C GLU A 94 -2.52 5.63 -18.71
N CYS A 95 -1.83 4.69 -19.36
CA CYS A 95 -1.24 3.53 -18.71
C CYS A 95 -0.17 3.94 -17.68
N HIS A 96 0.72 4.87 -18.03
CA HIS A 96 1.71 5.40 -17.10
C HIS A 96 1.08 6.09 -15.88
N ALA A 97 0.00 6.86 -16.09
CA ALA A 97 -0.75 7.49 -15.01
C ALA A 97 -1.34 6.42 -14.05
N CYS A 98 -1.95 5.38 -14.60
CA CYS A 98 -2.50 4.26 -13.83
C CYS A 98 -1.41 3.50 -13.05
N ILE A 99 -0.26 3.22 -13.67
CA ILE A 99 0.88 2.57 -13.00
C ILE A 99 1.38 3.42 -11.82
N LYS A 100 1.46 4.73 -11.99
CA LYS A 100 1.88 5.66 -10.94
C LYS A 100 0.91 5.67 -9.76
N GLU A 101 -0.39 5.72 -10.05
CA GLU A 101 -1.44 5.66 -9.03
C GLU A 101 -1.41 4.33 -8.28
N ASN A 102 -1.29 3.21 -8.99
CA ASN A 102 -1.18 1.88 -8.39
C ASN A 102 0.08 1.77 -7.52
N THR A 103 1.21 2.29 -7.98
CA THR A 103 2.46 2.31 -7.21
C THR A 103 2.28 3.12 -5.93
N SER A 104 1.64 4.28 -5.99
CA SER A 104 1.33 5.09 -4.80
C SER A 104 0.37 4.38 -3.83
N SER A 105 -0.59 3.64 -4.36
CA SER A 105 -1.54 2.87 -3.53
C SER A 105 -0.84 1.70 -2.84
N VAL A 106 0.02 0.98 -3.56
CA VAL A 106 0.82 -0.13 -3.03
C VAL A 106 1.76 0.35 -1.93
N THR A 107 2.47 1.48 -2.12
CA THR A 107 3.35 2.02 -1.08
C THR A 107 2.57 2.46 0.17
N SER A 108 1.39 3.08 -0.02
CA SER A 108 0.53 3.42 1.11
C SER A 108 0.05 2.17 1.87
N LEU A 109 -0.36 1.12 1.15
CA LEU A 109 -0.74 -0.14 1.78
C LEU A 109 0.42 -0.80 2.52
N GLN A 110 1.63 -0.79 1.95
CA GLN A 110 2.82 -1.33 2.60
C GLN A 110 3.08 -0.62 3.95
N THR A 111 3.03 0.71 3.97
CA THR A 111 3.23 1.47 5.22
C THR A 111 2.17 1.14 6.28
N LYS A 112 0.92 0.92 5.87
CA LYS A 112 -0.15 0.50 6.79
C LYS A 112 0.10 -0.91 7.33
N VAL A 113 0.53 -1.83 6.48
CA VAL A 113 0.89 -3.21 6.89
C VAL A 113 2.03 -3.18 7.90
N ASP A 114 3.10 -2.44 7.63
CA ASP A 114 4.25 -2.34 8.54
C ASP A 114 3.83 -1.75 9.91
N SER A 115 2.96 -0.74 9.90
CA SER A 115 2.41 -0.17 11.13
C SER A 115 1.55 -1.17 11.92
N LEU A 116 0.73 -1.98 11.23
CA LEU A 116 -0.08 -3.00 11.87
C LEU A 116 0.77 -4.13 12.45
N LEU A 117 1.82 -4.56 11.74
CA LEU A 117 2.77 -5.54 12.25
C LEU A 117 3.44 -5.05 13.55
N ALA A 118 3.90 -3.80 13.57
CA ALA A 118 4.49 -3.20 14.78
C ALA A 118 3.49 -3.16 15.96
N GLN A 119 2.22 -2.88 15.70
CA GLN A 119 1.17 -2.90 16.74
C GLN A 119 0.89 -4.33 17.24
N VAL A 120 0.88 -5.32 16.34
CA VAL A 120 0.71 -6.73 16.72
C VAL A 120 1.86 -7.19 17.61
N ASP A 121 3.10 -6.84 17.28
CA ASP A 121 4.27 -7.19 18.10
C ASP A 121 4.19 -6.55 19.49
N TYR A 122 3.82 -5.27 19.55
CA TYR A 122 3.62 -4.54 20.80
C TYR A 122 2.56 -5.21 21.69
N LEU A 123 1.37 -5.45 21.13
CA LEU A 123 0.26 -6.06 21.87
C LEU A 123 0.57 -7.50 22.31
N THR A 124 1.30 -8.25 21.48
CA THR A 124 1.73 -9.62 21.82
C THR A 124 2.69 -9.60 23.01
N ASN A 125 3.63 -8.66 23.06
CA ASN A 125 4.54 -8.51 24.19
C ASN A 125 3.81 -8.04 25.45
N GLU A 126 2.90 -7.08 25.34
CA GLU A 126 2.09 -6.62 26.47
C GLU A 126 1.23 -7.74 27.06
N LYS A 127 0.57 -8.53 26.19
CA LYS A 127 -0.18 -9.73 26.60
C LYS A 127 0.70 -10.69 27.41
N LYS A 128 1.90 -11.00 26.93
CA LYS A 128 2.83 -11.90 27.62
C LYS A 128 3.22 -11.38 29.01
N ILE A 129 3.49 -10.07 29.13
CA ILE A 129 3.81 -9.43 30.41
C ILE A 129 2.61 -9.57 31.36
N LEU A 130 1.40 -9.33 30.87
CA LEU A 130 0.19 -9.38 31.67
C LEU A 130 -0.12 -10.81 32.13
N GLU A 131 0.01 -11.81 31.26
CA GLU A 131 -0.12 -13.23 31.59
C GLU A 131 0.87 -13.66 32.67
N SER A 132 2.11 -13.17 32.61
CA SER A 132 3.12 -13.41 33.66
C SER A 132 2.69 -12.84 35.00
N LYS A 133 2.19 -11.59 35.04
CA LYS A 133 1.70 -10.95 36.27
C LYS A 133 0.49 -11.68 36.85
N VAL A 134 -0.43 -12.12 36.00
CA VAL A 134 -1.59 -12.92 36.42
C VAL A 134 -1.14 -14.23 37.05
N SER A 135 -0.17 -14.90 36.45
CA SER A 135 0.38 -16.16 36.97
C SER A 135 1.06 -15.97 38.33
N GLU A 136 1.84 -14.90 38.48
CA GLU A 136 2.48 -14.53 39.75
C GLU A 136 1.44 -14.23 40.84
N LEU A 137 0.44 -13.40 40.53
CA LEU A 137 -0.65 -13.08 41.47
C LEU A 137 -1.43 -14.33 41.89
N HIS A 138 -1.70 -15.24 40.95
CA HIS A 138 -2.37 -16.49 41.26
C HIS A 138 -1.54 -17.35 42.23
N PHE A 139 -0.23 -17.44 41.99
CA PHE A 139 0.69 -18.12 42.90
C PHE A 139 0.69 -17.49 44.30
N THR A 140 0.79 -16.15 44.38
CA THR A 140 0.73 -15.43 45.67
C THR A 140 -0.58 -15.69 46.40
N VAL A 141 -1.72 -15.66 45.70
CA VAL A 141 -3.03 -15.94 46.28
C VAL A 141 -3.09 -17.36 46.84
N GLU A 142 -2.59 -18.36 46.12
CA GLU A 142 -2.61 -19.73 46.63
C GLU A 142 -1.68 -19.91 47.83
N LEU A 143 -0.50 -19.28 47.81
CA LEU A 143 0.41 -19.26 48.95
C LEU A 143 -0.25 -18.63 50.19
N LEU A 144 -0.95 -17.50 50.02
CA LEU A 144 -1.68 -16.84 51.10
C LEU A 144 -2.84 -17.70 51.61
N LYS A 145 -3.59 -18.36 50.73
CA LYS A 145 -4.65 -19.31 51.12
C LYS A 145 -4.08 -20.49 51.91
N GLN A 146 -2.96 -21.06 51.46
CA GLN A 146 -2.25 -22.13 52.15
C GLN A 146 -1.81 -21.68 53.55
N ALA A 147 -1.23 -20.48 53.66
CA ALA A 147 -0.81 -19.89 54.92
C ALA A 147 -1.99 -19.59 55.86
N TYR A 148 -3.16 -19.23 55.32
CA TYR A 148 -4.38 -19.05 56.10
C TYR A 148 -4.95 -20.39 56.59
N ARG A 149 -5.02 -21.40 55.71
CA ARG A 149 -5.47 -22.77 56.05
C ARG A 149 -4.55 -23.44 57.07
N SER A 150 -3.25 -23.15 57.03
CA SER A 150 -2.30 -23.72 57.99
C SER A 150 -2.58 -23.25 59.42
N LYS A 151 -3.18 -22.07 59.59
CA LYS A 151 -3.60 -21.51 60.89
C LYS A 151 -5.08 -21.72 61.21
N THR A 152 -5.85 -22.33 60.32
CA THR A 152 -7.30 -22.48 60.48
C THR A 152 -7.67 -23.94 60.73
N VAL A 153 -8.65 -24.17 61.60
CA VAL A 153 -9.22 -25.48 61.94
C VAL A 153 -10.74 -25.43 61.78
N GLU A 154 -11.32 -26.50 61.25
CA GLU A 154 -12.76 -26.65 61.09
C GLU A 154 -13.30 -27.74 62.04
N ILE A 155 -14.11 -27.32 63.02
CA ILE A 155 -14.72 -28.23 63.99
C ILE A 155 -16.10 -28.61 63.49
N HIS A 156 -16.29 -29.91 63.26
CA HIS A 156 -17.53 -30.47 62.70
C HIS A 156 -18.36 -31.16 63.79
N ASN A 157 -19.64 -31.43 63.46
CA ASN A 157 -20.57 -32.20 64.30
C ASN A 157 -20.89 -31.60 65.67
N ILE A 158 -20.74 -30.28 65.82
CA ILE A 158 -21.19 -29.58 67.01
C ILE A 158 -22.64 -29.11 66.81
N PRO A 159 -23.60 -29.57 67.65
CA PRO A 159 -24.98 -29.13 67.60
C PRO A 159 -25.09 -27.61 67.58
N THR A 160 -26.07 -27.09 66.86
CA THR A 160 -26.34 -25.64 66.78
C THR A 160 -27.45 -25.28 67.74
N THR A 161 -27.24 -24.26 68.57
CA THR A 161 -28.27 -23.73 69.47
C THR A 161 -28.53 -22.26 69.18
N GLN A 162 -29.77 -21.82 69.35
CA GLN A 162 -30.13 -20.42 69.12
C GLN A 162 -29.44 -19.54 70.17
N GLY A 163 -28.75 -18.49 69.72
CA GLY A 163 -28.00 -17.58 70.61
C GLY A 163 -26.72 -18.17 71.19
N GLU A 164 -26.13 -19.19 70.55
CA GLU A 164 -24.88 -19.79 71.00
C GLU A 164 -23.71 -18.78 71.01
N ASN A 165 -22.88 -18.86 72.06
CA ASN A 165 -21.60 -18.18 72.10
C ASN A 165 -20.50 -19.14 71.61
N VAL A 166 -20.07 -18.94 70.36
CA VAL A 166 -19.10 -19.84 69.71
C VAL A 166 -17.71 -19.79 70.38
N VAL A 167 -17.35 -18.67 71.02
CA VAL A 167 -16.08 -18.52 71.75
C VAL A 167 -16.10 -19.33 73.05
N GLU A 168 -17.20 -19.27 73.81
CA GLU A 168 -17.36 -20.10 75.02
C GLU A 168 -17.35 -21.59 74.68
N LEU A 169 -17.99 -21.96 73.56
CA LEU A 169 -18.00 -23.32 73.07
C LEU A 169 -16.59 -23.79 72.68
N LEU A 170 -15.80 -22.95 72.02
CA LEU A 170 -14.39 -23.22 71.73
C LEU A 170 -13.58 -23.42 73.01
N ASN A 171 -13.78 -22.60 74.03
CA ASN A 171 -13.10 -22.76 75.32
C ASN A 171 -13.45 -24.10 75.99
N LYS A 172 -14.72 -24.50 75.97
CA LYS A 172 -15.15 -25.82 76.48
C LYS A 172 -14.50 -26.96 75.73
N ILE A 173 -14.39 -26.86 74.40
CA ILE A 173 -13.71 -27.84 73.55
C ILE A 173 -12.21 -27.87 73.89
N GLY A 174 -11.56 -26.72 74.02
CA GLY A 174 -10.16 -26.61 74.43
C GLY A 174 -9.91 -27.27 75.78
N THR A 175 -10.72 -26.99 76.80
CA THR A 175 -10.63 -27.65 78.12
C THR A 175 -10.87 -29.16 78.03
N ALA A 176 -11.84 -29.61 77.24
CA ALA A 176 -12.14 -31.04 77.09
C ALA A 176 -11.02 -31.82 76.38
N LEU A 177 -10.26 -31.15 75.51
CA LEU A 177 -9.14 -31.73 74.76
C LEU A 177 -7.77 -31.43 75.36
N ASP A 178 -7.72 -30.70 76.48
CA ASP A 178 -6.47 -30.20 77.11
C ASP A 178 -5.60 -29.37 76.15
N VAL A 179 -6.23 -28.52 75.34
CA VAL A 179 -5.56 -27.64 74.36
C VAL A 179 -5.79 -26.18 74.73
N ASP A 180 -4.72 -25.40 74.77
CA ASP A 180 -4.80 -23.94 74.95
C ASP A 180 -5.32 -23.27 73.67
N VAL A 181 -6.43 -22.53 73.82
CA VAL A 181 -7.12 -21.81 72.74
C VAL A 181 -7.10 -20.29 72.96
N SER A 182 -6.15 -19.79 73.75
CA SER A 182 -6.03 -18.35 74.08
C SER A 182 -5.63 -17.46 72.89
N GLU A 183 -4.84 -17.96 71.94
CA GLU A 183 -4.29 -17.18 70.80
C GLU A 183 -5.12 -17.31 69.51
N VAL A 184 -6.41 -16.97 69.58
CA VAL A 184 -7.34 -17.05 68.46
C VAL A 184 -7.67 -15.67 67.89
N ASP A 185 -7.63 -15.55 66.57
CA ASP A 185 -7.94 -14.33 65.83
C ASP A 185 -9.43 -14.27 65.44
N VAL A 186 -9.91 -15.36 64.83
CA VAL A 186 -11.29 -15.45 64.33
C VAL A 186 -11.94 -16.73 64.81
N VAL A 187 -13.14 -16.62 65.38
CA VAL A 187 -14.05 -17.73 65.67
C VAL A 187 -15.39 -17.42 65.05
N CYS A 188 -15.85 -18.25 64.14
CA CYS A 188 -17.18 -18.09 63.57
C CYS A 188 -17.79 -19.43 63.18
N ARG A 189 -19.11 -19.53 63.28
CA ARG A 189 -19.84 -20.62 62.64
C ARG A 189 -20.15 -20.24 61.20
N THR A 190 -19.89 -21.16 60.28
CA THR A 190 -20.26 -20.95 58.87
C THR A 190 -21.77 -20.88 58.72
N ARG A 191 -22.22 -20.16 57.69
CA ARG A 191 -23.66 -20.10 57.40
C ARG A 191 -24.17 -21.50 57.05
N PRO A 192 -25.39 -21.86 57.47
CA PRO A 192 -26.02 -23.09 57.02
C PRO A 192 -26.08 -23.10 55.49
N THR A 193 -25.43 -24.08 54.88
CA THR A 193 -25.56 -24.31 53.44
C THR A 193 -26.85 -25.08 53.20
N ALA A 194 -27.65 -24.68 52.20
CA ALA A 194 -28.79 -25.49 51.77
C ALA A 194 -28.26 -26.84 51.29
N THR A 195 -28.49 -27.90 52.06
CA THR A 195 -28.06 -29.26 51.73
C THR A 195 -29.29 -30.11 51.40
N THR A 196 -29.16 -30.97 50.39
CA THR A 196 -30.18 -31.95 50.00
C THR A 196 -30.06 -33.26 50.79
N PHE A 197 -29.11 -33.35 51.72
CA PHE A 197 -28.87 -34.53 52.55
C PHE A 197 -29.80 -34.53 53.77
N ASP A 198 -30.34 -35.70 54.08
CA ASP A 198 -31.14 -35.97 55.27
C ASP A 198 -30.41 -37.02 56.15
N PRO A 199 -30.00 -36.68 57.39
CA PRO A 199 -30.20 -35.40 58.06
C PRO A 199 -29.28 -34.27 57.52
N PRO A 200 -29.70 -32.99 57.67
CA PRO A 200 -28.90 -31.84 57.23
C PRO A 200 -27.54 -31.81 57.90
N ARG A 201 -26.49 -31.52 57.13
CA ARG A 201 -25.13 -31.39 57.69
C ARG A 201 -25.06 -30.15 58.57
N LEU A 202 -24.68 -30.33 59.83
CA LEU A 202 -24.48 -29.22 60.76
C LEU A 202 -23.33 -28.32 60.27
N PRO A 203 -23.51 -26.98 60.27
CA PRO A 203 -22.48 -26.06 59.82
C PRO A 203 -21.25 -26.09 60.75
N PRO A 204 -20.03 -26.21 60.21
CA PRO A 204 -18.81 -26.25 61.01
C PRO A 204 -18.48 -24.91 61.65
N ILE A 205 -17.74 -24.99 62.75
CA ILE A 205 -17.10 -23.84 63.41
C ILE A 205 -15.70 -23.69 62.84
N ILE A 206 -15.40 -22.50 62.32
CA ILE A 206 -14.09 -22.12 61.80
C ILE A 206 -13.35 -21.36 62.89
N VAL A 207 -12.15 -21.82 63.20
CA VAL A 207 -11.25 -21.21 64.17
C VAL A 207 -9.94 -20.90 63.48
N THR A 208 -9.54 -19.63 63.45
CA THR A 208 -8.25 -19.19 62.93
C THR A 208 -7.37 -18.72 64.08
N PHE A 209 -6.22 -19.36 64.25
CA PHE A 209 -5.24 -19.03 65.27
C PHE A 209 -4.30 -17.93 64.79
N LEU A 210 -3.81 -17.10 65.72
CA LEU A 210 -2.80 -16.08 65.42
C LEU A 210 -1.48 -16.73 64.96
N ARG A 211 -1.11 -17.84 65.60
CA ARG A 211 0.12 -18.60 65.35
C ARG A 211 -0.19 -20.01 64.88
N GLN A 212 0.63 -20.51 63.95
CA GLN A 212 0.51 -21.88 63.43
C GLN A 212 0.89 -22.93 64.48
N SER A 213 1.81 -22.61 65.39
CA SER A 213 2.28 -23.52 66.44
C SER A 213 1.16 -23.98 67.38
N THR A 214 0.14 -23.15 67.60
CA THR A 214 -1.00 -23.43 68.49
C THR A 214 -1.89 -24.55 67.92
N LYS A 215 -2.00 -24.67 66.59
CA LYS A 215 -2.71 -25.78 65.93
C LYS A 215 -1.99 -27.13 66.08
N GLY A 216 -0.65 -27.12 66.13
CA GLY A 216 0.18 -28.33 66.13
C GLY A 216 0.36 -29.00 67.49
N GLN A 217 -0.24 -28.48 68.56
CA GLN A 217 -0.06 -29.01 69.92
C GLN A 217 -0.83 -30.31 70.21
N SER A 218 -1.44 -30.93 69.20
CA SER A 218 -2.03 -32.27 69.33
C SER A 218 -0.93 -33.34 69.40
N HIS A 219 -0.55 -33.71 70.63
CA HIS A 219 0.19 -34.90 71.06
C HIS A 219 1.35 -35.40 70.18
N SER A 220 2.57 -35.08 70.63
CA SER A 220 3.67 -36.06 70.63
C SER A 220 3.54 -36.98 71.83
#